data_AF-A0A9E0L4M9-F1
#
_entry.id   AF-A0A9E0L4M9-F1
#
_cell.length_a   1.000
_cell.length_b   1.000
_cell.length_c   1.000
_cell.angle_alpha   90.00
_cell.angle_beta   90.00
_cell.angle_gamma   90.00
#
_symmetry.space_group_name_H-M   'P 1'
#
loop_
_entity.id
_entity.type
_entity.pdbx_description
1 polymer ?
#
loop_
_entity_poly.entity_id
_entity_poly.type
_entity_poly.pdbx_seq_one_letter_code
_entity_poly.pdbx_strand_id
1 'polypeptide(L)'
;MIQLQSHIKKIIILTIIISSISIVFIFRKDEDVFSDKTSCFGIEKTVVLHKETTPATLDLIINNNTQVIDNIPPNQSSVYKLKECALYVIKYKGFDYKSYKSLDDFDYSIWVYHFLKEPYLLVNLANKQGGKTNILYQYKFDVSNSEKYISLVQGYVGSEDYALHIKDIETKENIVEVNLTSDLFIKYPNIAGDVEFRGWSEDEKYFWFSLFDQANVLAYVRVNMENGDFGVFEAPVGTMNQDAFNVNTGWVTYDDGPPWTGVREFEEEYQQEWEEAGDFVTFSIYNIFSKQKIDLEKTTDTTWWHYPKWLDDETLEYKTSNGETKKYVLE
;
A
#
# COMPACT_ATOMS: atom_id res chain seq x y z
N MET A 1 -1.71 79.85 -2.62
CA MET A 1 -3.03 79.58 -2.02
C MET A 1 -3.96 79.16 -3.15
N ILE A 2 -4.27 77.85 -3.25
CA ILE A 2 -5.37 77.24 -4.04
C ILE A 2 -5.14 77.32 -5.57
N GLN A 3 -5.17 76.27 -6.41
CA GLN A 3 -5.80 74.96 -6.32
C GLN A 3 -5.10 73.94 -7.23
N LEU A 4 -5.00 72.74 -6.70
CA LEU A 4 -4.65 71.48 -7.32
C LEU A 4 -5.84 70.92 -8.13
N GLN A 5 -5.54 70.05 -9.10
CA GLN A 5 -6.41 69.06 -9.75
C GLN A 5 -7.18 69.48 -11.02
N SER A 6 -6.64 69.10 -12.18
CA SER A 6 -7.43 68.49 -13.28
C SER A 6 -6.50 67.97 -14.39
N HIS A 7 -6.36 66.63 -14.46
CA HIS A 7 -6.17 65.83 -15.68
C HIS A 7 -4.89 66.06 -16.51
N ILE A 8 -3.80 65.27 -16.38
CA ILE A 8 -3.66 63.81 -16.13
C ILE A 8 -4.28 62.88 -17.21
N LYS A 9 -4.86 63.40 -18.30
CA LYS A 9 -5.46 62.50 -19.34
C LYS A 9 -4.94 62.60 -20.76
N LYS A 10 -3.88 63.39 -21.05
CA LYS A 10 -3.39 63.53 -22.44
C LYS A 10 -1.89 63.32 -22.66
N ILE A 11 -1.12 62.98 -21.62
CA ILE A 11 0.33 62.68 -21.74
C ILE A 11 0.61 61.17 -21.82
N ILE A 12 -0.36 60.29 -21.58
CA ILE A 12 -0.15 58.83 -21.53
C ILE A 12 -0.38 58.12 -22.88
N ILE A 13 -0.95 58.78 -23.89
CA ILE A 13 -1.29 58.12 -25.18
C ILE A 13 -0.20 58.33 -26.26
N LEU A 14 0.81 59.18 -26.03
CA LEU A 14 1.84 59.46 -27.04
C LEU A 14 3.17 58.71 -26.82
N THR A 15 3.29 57.89 -25.77
CA THR A 15 4.50 57.09 -25.48
C THR A 15 4.32 55.59 -25.77
N ILE A 16 3.16 55.18 -26.34
CA ILE A 16 2.83 53.76 -26.56
C ILE A 16 2.98 53.31 -28.02
N ILE A 17 3.30 54.19 -28.98
CA ILE A 17 3.27 53.82 -30.41
C ILE A 17 4.61 54.03 -31.15
N ILE A 18 5.69 54.37 -30.45
CA ILE A 18 7.03 54.51 -31.06
C ILE A 18 8.10 53.79 -30.21
N SER A 19 7.92 52.48 -30.01
CA SER A 19 9.02 51.55 -29.68
C SER A 19 8.96 50.26 -30.51
N SER A 20 8.10 50.25 -31.54
CA SER A 20 8.09 49.23 -32.57
C SER A 20 9.16 49.56 -33.61
N ILE A 21 10.03 48.58 -33.86
CA ILE A 21 10.90 48.43 -35.05
C ILE A 21 12.36 48.86 -34.84
N SER A 22 13.22 47.82 -34.89
CA SER A 22 14.68 47.81 -35.08
C SER A 22 15.56 47.79 -33.83
N ILE A 23 15.93 46.59 -33.39
CA ILE A 23 17.30 46.11 -33.06
C ILE A 23 17.18 44.57 -33.03
N VAL A 24 17.46 43.91 -34.16
CA VAL A 24 18.70 43.16 -34.44
C VAL A 24 18.77 41.81 -33.72
N PHE A 25 18.62 40.77 -34.54
CA PHE A 25 19.11 39.41 -34.35
C PHE A 25 20.46 39.37 -33.60
N ILE A 26 20.50 38.71 -32.44
CA ILE A 26 21.53 37.71 -32.13
C ILE A 26 20.81 36.54 -31.47
N PHE A 27 20.68 35.44 -32.21
CA PHE A 27 20.43 34.13 -31.64
C PHE A 27 21.61 33.80 -30.71
N ARG A 28 21.41 33.94 -29.39
CA ARG A 28 22.05 33.10 -28.41
C ARG A 28 20.95 32.32 -27.72
N LYS A 29 20.89 31.06 -28.12
CA LYS A 29 20.21 29.98 -27.41
C LYS A 29 21.00 29.80 -26.11
N ASP A 30 20.73 30.65 -25.13
CA ASP A 30 21.03 30.30 -23.75
C ASP A 30 20.03 29.21 -23.42
N GLU A 31 20.53 27.98 -23.45
CA GLU A 31 19.91 26.85 -22.77
C GLU A 31 19.77 27.27 -21.30
N ASP A 32 18.59 27.78 -20.95
CA ASP A 32 18.12 27.70 -19.59
C ASP A 32 17.99 26.21 -19.27
N VAL A 33 19.11 25.65 -18.82
CA VAL A 33 19.17 24.44 -18.02
C VAL A 33 18.42 24.77 -16.73
N PHE A 34 17.09 24.73 -16.82
CA PHE A 34 16.26 24.45 -15.66
C PHE A 34 16.64 23.05 -15.22
N SER A 35 17.63 22.98 -14.33
CA SER A 35 17.84 21.86 -13.45
C SER A 35 16.56 21.68 -12.66
N ASP A 36 15.71 20.77 -13.14
CA ASP A 36 14.52 20.30 -12.48
C ASP A 36 14.95 19.56 -11.20
N LYS A 37 15.16 20.33 -10.13
CA LYS A 37 15.50 19.82 -8.78
C LYS A 37 14.27 19.24 -8.06
N THR A 38 13.16 19.04 -8.76
CA THR A 38 11.86 18.67 -8.19
C THR A 38 11.40 17.27 -8.54
N SER A 39 12.07 16.58 -9.45
CA SER A 39 11.74 15.19 -9.81
C SER A 39 12.64 14.19 -9.07
N CYS A 40 12.03 13.25 -8.35
CA CYS A 40 12.73 12.09 -7.78
C CYS A 40 12.92 10.96 -8.81
N PHE A 41 12.44 11.18 -10.04
CA PHE A 41 12.56 10.25 -11.13
C PHE A 41 14.03 10.03 -11.49
N GLY A 42 14.43 8.77 -11.67
CA GLY A 42 15.81 8.42 -12.03
C GLY A 42 16.82 8.43 -10.87
N ILE A 43 16.40 8.69 -9.63
CA ILE A 43 17.23 8.44 -8.45
C ILE A 43 17.38 6.94 -8.24
N GLU A 44 18.60 6.43 -8.30
CA GLU A 44 18.92 5.03 -7.97
C GLU A 44 18.79 4.85 -6.46
N LYS A 45 17.89 3.95 -6.06
CA LYS A 45 17.52 3.72 -4.66
C LYS A 45 17.40 2.24 -4.36
N THR A 46 18.09 1.82 -3.31
CA THR A 46 18.07 0.44 -2.82
C THR A 46 17.83 0.44 -1.32
N VAL A 47 17.02 -0.50 -0.86
CA VAL A 47 16.74 -0.71 0.56
C VAL A 47 17.19 -2.11 0.96
N VAL A 48 18.03 -2.19 1.99
CA VAL A 48 18.46 -3.46 2.58
C VAL A 48 18.00 -3.52 4.03
N LEU A 49 17.18 -4.51 4.37
CA LEU A 49 16.69 -4.73 5.73
C LEU A 49 17.54 -5.81 6.42
N HIS A 50 18.16 -5.44 7.53
CA HIS A 50 18.99 -6.30 8.37
C HIS A 50 18.17 -6.77 9.58
N LYS A 51 17.61 -7.98 9.51
CA LYS A 51 16.77 -8.55 10.58
C LYS A 51 17.57 -9.25 11.67
N GLU A 52 18.83 -9.54 11.40
CA GLU A 52 19.78 -10.17 12.32
C GLU A 52 20.19 -9.26 13.48
N THR A 53 19.99 -7.95 13.34
CA THR A 53 20.20 -6.97 14.42
C THR A 53 18.94 -6.89 15.31
N THR A 54 19.11 -6.58 16.59
CA THR A 54 17.99 -6.38 17.52
C THR A 54 18.21 -5.10 18.35
N PRO A 55 17.50 -4.00 18.04
CA PRO A 55 16.51 -3.87 16.97
C PRO A 55 17.11 -4.03 15.56
N ALA A 56 16.25 -4.31 14.57
CA ALA A 56 16.67 -4.39 13.18
C ALA A 56 17.13 -3.01 12.66
N THR A 57 17.92 -3.02 11.59
CA THR A 57 18.38 -1.81 10.90
C THR A 57 18.02 -1.87 9.42
N LEU A 58 17.93 -0.71 8.78
CA LEU A 58 17.62 -0.59 7.35
C LEU A 58 18.61 0.37 6.69
N ASP A 59 19.30 -0.11 5.65
CA ASP A 59 20.20 0.70 4.84
C ASP A 59 19.43 1.28 3.65
N LEU A 60 19.28 2.60 3.62
CA LEU A 60 18.76 3.35 2.48
C LEU A 60 19.93 3.86 1.65
N ILE A 61 20.12 3.29 0.46
CA ILE A 61 21.21 3.63 -0.45
C ILE A 61 20.64 4.51 -1.55
N ILE A 62 21.11 5.75 -1.66
CA ILE A 62 20.70 6.73 -2.67
C ILE A 62 21.93 7.23 -3.42
N ASN A 63 22.02 6.95 -4.73
CA ASN A 63 23.17 7.35 -5.57
C ASN A 63 24.53 7.00 -4.93
N ASN A 64 24.66 5.78 -4.39
CA ASN A 64 25.82 5.26 -3.64
C ASN A 64 26.09 5.87 -2.26
N ASN A 65 25.22 6.75 -1.74
CA ASN A 65 25.30 7.21 -0.36
C ASN A 65 24.38 6.36 0.52
N THR A 66 24.93 5.75 1.56
CA THR A 66 24.16 4.92 2.51
C THR A 66 23.76 5.74 3.74
N GLN A 67 22.46 5.76 4.02
CA GLN A 67 21.88 6.21 5.27
C GLN A 67 21.38 4.99 6.05
N VAL A 68 21.94 4.77 7.25
CA VAL A 68 21.48 3.72 8.15
C VAL A 68 20.30 4.22 8.99
N ILE A 69 19.22 3.46 9.00
CA ILE A 69 17.99 3.72 9.75
C ILE A 69 17.85 2.66 10.84
N ASP A 70 18.01 3.07 12.09
CA ASP A 70 17.94 2.19 13.25
C ASP A 70 16.54 2.04 13.84
N ASN A 71 16.42 1.08 14.76
CA ASN A 71 15.25 0.79 15.57
C ASN A 71 14.04 0.27 14.77
N ILE A 72 14.30 -0.62 13.82
CA ILE A 72 13.27 -1.26 13.02
C ILE A 72 12.72 -2.50 13.77
N PRO A 73 11.41 -2.79 13.70
CA PRO A 73 10.85 -4.06 14.16
C PRO A 73 11.49 -5.25 13.42
N PRO A 74 12.17 -6.20 14.10
CA PRO A 74 12.78 -7.33 13.40
C PRO A 74 11.75 -8.35 12.89
N ASN A 75 10.62 -8.49 13.58
CA ASN A 75 9.68 -9.61 13.40
C ASN A 75 8.40 -9.24 12.65
N GLN A 76 8.42 -8.21 11.80
CA GLN A 76 7.25 -7.79 11.04
C GLN A 76 7.49 -7.90 9.53
N SER A 77 6.43 -8.26 8.80
CA SER A 77 6.45 -8.51 7.35
C SER A 77 6.44 -7.22 6.52
N SER A 78 5.82 -6.14 7.00
CA SER A 78 5.67 -4.87 6.28
C SER A 78 6.11 -3.68 7.13
N VAL A 79 7.42 -3.56 7.38
CA VAL A 79 7.99 -2.47 8.20
C VAL A 79 8.35 -1.22 7.40
N TYR A 80 8.40 -1.31 6.07
CA TYR A 80 8.70 -0.17 5.20
C TYR A 80 7.96 -0.23 3.87
N LYS A 81 7.83 0.94 3.22
CA LYS A 81 7.32 1.10 1.85
C LYS A 81 8.26 2.06 1.11
N LEU A 82 8.93 1.55 0.08
CA LEU A 82 9.75 2.37 -0.81
C LEU A 82 8.85 2.94 -1.91
N LYS A 83 8.85 4.26 -2.06
CA LYS A 83 8.14 4.99 -3.11
C LYS A 83 9.12 5.80 -3.94
N GLU A 84 8.61 6.60 -4.88
CA GLU A 84 9.45 7.29 -5.85
C GLU A 84 10.34 8.36 -5.20
N CYS A 85 9.78 9.13 -4.28
CA CYS A 85 10.40 10.27 -3.60
C CYS A 85 10.76 10.03 -2.13
N ALA A 86 10.21 9.00 -1.50
CA ALA A 86 10.53 8.72 -0.12
C ALA A 86 10.53 7.22 0.23
N LEU A 87 11.21 6.93 1.33
CA LEU A 87 11.07 5.69 2.06
C LEU A 87 10.24 5.95 3.32
N TYR A 88 9.15 5.21 3.48
CA TYR A 88 8.31 5.22 4.66
C TYR A 88 8.70 4.05 5.54
N VAL A 89 8.97 4.28 6.83
CA VAL A 89 9.52 3.26 7.72
C VAL A 89 8.83 3.32 9.07
N ILE A 90 8.44 2.15 9.58
CA ILE A 90 8.02 2.01 10.97
C ILE A 90 9.23 1.90 11.88
N LYS A 91 9.27 2.72 12.94
CA LYS A 91 10.32 2.73 13.95
C LYS A 91 9.77 2.49 15.34
N TYR A 92 10.56 1.79 16.15
CA TYR A 92 10.36 1.66 17.59
C TYR A 92 11.29 2.60 18.36
N LYS A 93 10.83 3.06 19.51
CA LYS A 93 11.65 3.62 20.58
C LYS A 93 11.18 3.03 21.89
N GLY A 94 12.08 2.90 22.86
CA GLY A 94 11.70 2.50 24.22
C GLY A 94 11.08 1.11 24.30
N PHE A 95 11.62 0.11 23.60
CA PHE A 95 11.15 -1.27 23.67
C PHE A 95 12.30 -2.21 24.08
N ASP A 96 12.08 -3.02 25.11
CA ASP A 96 13.02 -4.06 25.52
C ASP A 96 12.69 -5.37 24.81
N TYR A 97 13.48 -5.70 23.78
CA TYR A 97 13.33 -6.92 22.99
C TYR A 97 13.68 -8.21 23.74
N LYS A 98 14.39 -8.13 24.88
CA LYS A 98 14.68 -9.32 25.69
C LYS A 98 13.47 -9.71 26.54
N SER A 99 12.79 -8.73 27.12
CA SER A 99 11.65 -8.96 27.99
C SER A 99 10.29 -8.75 27.31
N TYR A 100 10.28 -8.30 26.05
CA TYR A 100 9.10 -7.95 25.26
C TYR A 100 8.21 -6.92 25.96
N LYS A 101 8.81 -5.83 26.46
CA LYS A 101 8.11 -4.79 27.24
C LYS A 101 8.34 -3.38 26.71
N SER A 102 7.27 -2.58 26.74
CA SER A 102 7.33 -1.14 26.48
C SER A 102 7.91 -0.39 27.69
N LEU A 103 8.98 0.36 27.44
CA LEU A 103 9.59 1.29 28.39
C LEU A 103 8.81 2.61 28.43
N ASP A 104 9.19 3.51 29.33
CA ASP A 104 8.43 4.74 29.58
C ASP A 104 8.51 5.77 28.44
N ASP A 105 9.57 5.70 27.63
CA ASP A 105 9.73 6.48 26.40
C ASP A 105 9.26 5.72 25.15
N PHE A 106 8.41 4.69 25.33
CA PHE A 106 7.91 3.89 24.23
C PHE A 106 7.13 4.73 23.22
N ASP A 107 7.61 4.68 21.98
CA ASP A 107 6.99 5.30 20.82
C ASP A 107 7.07 4.32 19.66
N TYR A 108 5.98 4.28 18.91
CA TYR A 108 5.88 3.49 17.70
C TYR A 108 5.29 4.36 16.60
N SER A 109 6.07 4.60 15.56
CA SER A 109 5.78 5.66 14.61
C SER A 109 6.21 5.34 13.19
N ILE A 110 5.53 5.96 12.24
CA ILE A 110 5.90 5.97 10.83
C ILE A 110 6.70 7.24 10.56
N TRP A 111 7.91 7.05 10.03
CA TRP A 111 8.82 8.10 9.61
C TRP A 111 8.95 8.12 8.10
N VAL A 112 9.13 9.31 7.55
CA VAL A 112 9.34 9.53 6.11
C VAL A 112 10.75 10.01 5.90
N TYR A 113 11.51 9.26 5.12
CA TYR A 113 12.86 9.58 4.67
C TYR A 113 12.75 10.03 3.21
N HIS A 114 12.47 11.32 3.02
CA HIS A 114 12.32 11.92 1.70
C HIS A 114 13.69 12.12 1.06
N PHE A 115 13.86 11.80 -0.22
CA PHE A 115 15.19 11.81 -0.86
C PHE A 115 15.77 13.21 -1.10
N LEU A 116 14.90 14.22 -1.07
CA LEU A 116 15.26 15.63 -1.25
C LEU A 116 15.04 16.52 -0.02
N LYS A 117 14.55 15.97 1.10
CA LYS A 117 14.18 16.75 2.30
C LYS A 117 14.61 16.01 3.57
N GLU A 118 14.70 16.73 4.68
CA GLU A 118 14.99 16.11 5.97
C GLU A 118 13.91 15.10 6.38
N PRO A 119 14.29 13.98 7.04
CA PRO A 119 13.32 13.02 7.55
C PRO A 119 12.37 13.63 8.57
N TYR A 120 11.12 13.18 8.57
CA TYR A 120 10.11 13.67 9.50
C TYR A 120 9.17 12.56 9.99
N LEU A 121 8.61 12.78 11.17
CA LEU A 121 7.57 11.94 11.76
C LEU A 121 6.24 12.17 11.02
N LEU A 122 5.66 11.12 10.46
CA LEU A 122 4.37 11.19 9.77
C LEU A 122 3.21 10.93 10.72
N VAL A 123 3.20 9.78 11.40
CA VAL A 123 2.10 9.35 12.27
C VAL A 123 2.65 8.53 13.44
N ASN A 124 2.09 8.73 14.63
CA ASN A 124 2.28 7.83 15.77
C ASN A 124 1.24 6.70 15.69
N LEU A 125 1.72 5.47 15.71
CA LEU A 125 0.92 4.24 15.74
C LEU A 125 0.61 3.82 17.17
N ALA A 126 1.57 3.99 18.08
CA ALA A 126 1.38 3.78 19.51
C ALA A 126 2.33 4.63 20.33
N ASN A 127 1.96 4.95 21.56
CA ASN A 127 2.86 5.58 22.53
C ASN A 127 2.53 5.11 23.95
N LYS A 128 3.44 5.37 24.89
CA LYS A 128 3.15 5.18 26.32
C LYS A 128 2.98 6.52 27.00
N GLN A 129 1.85 6.70 27.70
CA GLN A 129 1.57 7.87 28.50
C GLN A 129 0.99 7.44 29.84
N GLY A 130 1.52 7.97 30.94
CA GLY A 130 1.05 7.65 32.30
C GLY A 130 1.14 6.15 32.65
N GLY A 131 2.16 5.45 32.15
CA GLY A 131 2.36 4.02 32.39
C GLY A 131 1.50 3.09 31.51
N LYS A 132 0.56 3.63 30.73
CA LYS A 132 -0.30 2.86 29.83
C LYS A 132 0.18 3.01 28.38
N THR A 133 0.30 1.88 27.67
CA THR A 133 0.51 1.88 26.22
C THR A 133 -0.83 2.13 25.52
N ASN A 134 -0.90 3.18 24.74
CA ASN A 134 -2.03 3.53 23.90
C ASN A 134 -1.69 3.16 22.46
N ILE A 135 -2.40 2.19 21.91
CA ILE A 135 -2.30 1.79 20.50
C ILE A 135 -3.36 2.60 19.75
N LEU A 136 -2.92 3.43 18.81
CA LEU A 136 -3.78 4.29 18.00
C LEU A 136 -4.11 3.60 16.67
N TYR A 137 -3.12 2.94 16.08
CA TYR A 137 -3.26 2.21 14.82
C TYR A 137 -2.52 0.88 14.90
N GLN A 138 -2.99 -0.10 14.13
CA GLN A 138 -2.29 -1.36 13.90
C GLN A 138 -0.93 -1.12 13.25
N TYR A 139 -0.07 -2.12 13.34
CA TYR A 139 1.32 -2.08 12.87
C TYR A 139 1.44 -2.39 11.38
N LYS A 140 0.53 -1.84 10.58
CA LYS A 140 0.51 -1.97 9.11
C LYS A 140 0.08 -0.64 8.50
N PHE A 141 0.68 -0.30 7.36
CA PHE A 141 0.37 0.90 6.61
C PHE A 141 0.57 0.65 5.12
N ASP A 142 -0.09 1.43 4.28
CA ASP A 142 0.23 1.52 2.87
C ASP A 142 0.20 2.99 2.43
N VAL A 143 0.93 3.32 1.36
CA VAL A 143 1.08 4.69 0.86
C VAL A 143 0.68 4.71 -0.60
N SER A 144 -0.02 5.76 -1.02
CA SER A 144 -0.42 5.93 -2.42
C SER A 144 0.82 6.07 -3.33
N ASN A 145 0.67 5.77 -4.62
CA ASN A 145 1.75 5.87 -5.59
C ASN A 145 2.20 7.32 -5.80
N SER A 146 1.28 8.28 -5.72
CA SER A 146 1.57 9.72 -5.74
C SER A 146 2.14 10.24 -4.42
N GLU A 147 2.24 9.39 -3.40
CA GLU A 147 2.70 9.75 -2.06
C GLU A 147 1.88 10.87 -1.39
N LYS A 148 0.60 10.96 -1.75
CA LYS A 148 -0.33 11.95 -1.18
C LYS A 148 -1.10 11.38 0.01
N TYR A 149 -1.35 10.07 0.02
CA TYR A 149 -2.19 9.44 1.03
C TYR A 149 -1.50 8.31 1.76
N ILE A 150 -1.88 8.11 3.03
CA ILE A 150 -1.49 6.96 3.85
C ILE A 150 -2.73 6.24 4.38
N SER A 151 -2.76 4.93 4.22
CA SER A 151 -3.80 4.03 4.74
C SER A 151 -3.35 3.42 6.07
N LEU A 152 -4.22 3.45 7.07
CA LEU A 152 -3.99 2.99 8.45
C LEU A 152 -5.22 2.22 8.95
N VAL A 153 -5.01 1.27 9.85
CA VAL A 153 -6.11 0.55 10.51
C VAL A 153 -6.13 0.92 11.98
N GLN A 154 -7.25 1.40 12.50
CA GLN A 154 -7.48 1.60 13.93
C GLN A 154 -8.25 0.40 14.49
N GLY A 155 -7.98 -0.01 15.73
CA GLY A 155 -8.71 -1.08 16.40
C GLY A 155 -8.33 -2.49 15.92
N TYR A 156 -9.18 -3.47 16.21
CA TYR A 156 -9.05 -4.86 15.78
C TYR A 156 -10.44 -5.51 15.67
N VAL A 157 -10.54 -6.68 15.04
CA VAL A 157 -11.83 -7.38 14.89
C VAL A 157 -12.51 -7.57 16.24
N GLY A 158 -13.74 -7.08 16.36
CA GLY A 158 -14.52 -7.10 17.59
C GLY A 158 -14.40 -5.84 18.46
N SER A 159 -13.50 -4.90 18.13
CA SER A 159 -13.49 -3.58 18.76
C SER A 159 -14.53 -2.63 18.14
N GLU A 160 -15.14 -1.78 18.95
CA GLU A 160 -16.16 -0.80 18.48
C GLU A 160 -15.55 0.29 17.59
N ASP A 161 -14.26 0.55 17.74
CA ASP A 161 -13.50 1.56 17.00
C ASP A 161 -12.73 0.98 15.80
N TYR A 162 -13.03 -0.25 15.38
CA TYR A 162 -12.33 -0.89 14.28
C TYR A 162 -12.63 -0.20 12.95
N ALA A 163 -11.63 0.44 12.35
CA ALA A 163 -11.82 1.30 11.18
C ALA A 163 -10.59 1.34 10.28
N LEU A 164 -10.83 1.52 8.97
CA LEU A 164 -9.83 1.96 8.02
C LEU A 164 -9.83 3.49 7.95
N HIS A 165 -8.66 4.11 8.10
CA HIS A 165 -8.46 5.53 7.87
C HIS A 165 -7.51 5.74 6.70
N ILE A 166 -7.88 6.64 5.79
CA ILE A 166 -6.98 7.14 4.75
C ILE A 166 -6.79 8.63 5.00
N LYS A 167 -5.55 9.00 5.26
CA LYS A 167 -5.15 10.38 5.58
C LYS A 167 -4.37 11.00 4.45
N ASP A 168 -4.57 12.31 4.26
CA ASP A 168 -3.67 13.12 3.46
C ASP A 168 -2.36 13.35 4.23
N ILE A 169 -1.24 13.09 3.58
CA ILE A 169 0.09 13.09 4.21
C ILE A 169 0.53 14.51 4.56
N GLU A 170 0.15 15.52 3.79
CA GLU A 170 0.56 16.90 4.02
C GLU A 170 -0.25 17.53 5.16
N THR A 171 -1.57 17.44 5.06
CA THR A 171 -2.51 18.06 6.00
C THR A 171 -2.76 17.24 7.26
N LYS A 172 -2.49 15.93 7.22
CA LYS A 172 -2.78 14.92 8.27
C LYS A 172 -4.27 14.66 8.50
N GLU A 173 -5.15 15.27 7.70
CA GLU A 173 -6.60 15.12 7.80
C GLU A 173 -7.05 13.75 7.30
N ASN A 174 -8.09 13.19 7.92
CA ASN A 174 -8.76 12.00 7.41
C ASN A 174 -9.57 12.40 6.17
N ILE A 175 -9.25 11.83 5.02
CA ILE A 175 -9.99 12.04 3.77
C ILE A 175 -11.05 10.96 3.58
N VAL A 176 -10.74 9.73 4.01
CA VAL A 176 -11.70 8.62 4.04
C VAL A 176 -11.63 7.92 5.39
N GLU A 177 -12.79 7.53 5.89
CA GLU A 177 -12.95 6.68 7.06
C GLU A 177 -14.01 5.63 6.74
N VAL A 178 -13.66 4.35 6.91
CA VAL A 178 -14.60 3.24 6.80
C VAL A 178 -14.66 2.56 8.16
N ASN A 179 -15.75 2.73 8.89
CA ASN A 179 -15.95 2.04 10.15
C ASN A 179 -16.31 0.57 9.85
N LEU A 180 -15.38 -0.32 10.12
CA LEU A 180 -15.50 -1.73 9.75
C LEU A 180 -16.57 -2.40 10.61
N THR A 181 -16.63 -2.09 11.91
CA THR A 181 -17.62 -2.69 12.81
C THR A 181 -19.02 -2.18 12.50
N SER A 182 -19.25 -0.87 12.45
CA SER A 182 -20.60 -0.30 12.32
C SER A 182 -21.15 -0.31 10.89
N ASP A 183 -20.30 -0.13 9.88
CA ASP A 183 -20.77 0.08 8.51
C ASP A 183 -20.63 -1.18 7.67
N LEU A 184 -19.54 -1.92 7.87
CA LEU A 184 -19.20 -3.07 7.04
C LEU A 184 -19.72 -4.39 7.62
N PHE A 185 -19.36 -4.74 8.86
CA PHE A 185 -19.64 -6.06 9.45
C PHE A 185 -21.09 -6.23 9.90
N ILE A 186 -21.78 -5.15 10.27
CA ILE A 186 -23.24 -5.20 10.49
C ILE A 186 -23.97 -5.57 9.19
N LYS A 187 -23.50 -5.06 8.05
CA LYS A 187 -24.12 -5.30 6.73
C LYS A 187 -23.68 -6.63 6.12
N TYR A 188 -22.43 -7.02 6.34
CA TYR A 188 -21.80 -8.23 5.81
C TYR A 188 -21.13 -9.01 6.96
N PRO A 189 -21.91 -9.73 7.79
CA PRO A 189 -21.35 -10.39 8.97
C PRO A 189 -20.41 -11.57 8.63
N ASN A 190 -20.58 -12.20 7.47
CA ASN A 190 -19.78 -13.36 7.08
C ASN A 190 -18.32 -13.02 6.70
N ILE A 191 -18.04 -11.75 6.43
CA ILE A 191 -16.70 -11.29 6.03
C ILE A 191 -15.97 -10.59 7.18
N ALA A 192 -16.54 -10.62 8.39
CA ALA A 192 -15.94 -9.96 9.54
C ALA A 192 -14.56 -10.57 9.85
N GLY A 193 -13.50 -9.79 9.64
CA GLY A 193 -12.15 -10.30 9.74
C GLY A 193 -11.05 -9.25 9.71
N ASP A 194 -9.80 -9.70 9.80
CA ASP A 194 -8.66 -8.78 9.84
C ASP A 194 -8.39 -8.17 8.47
N VAL A 195 -8.10 -6.87 8.48
CA VAL A 195 -7.78 -6.09 7.27
C VAL A 195 -6.37 -6.43 6.80
N GLU A 196 -6.24 -6.82 5.53
CA GLU A 196 -4.95 -6.89 4.83
C GLU A 196 -4.94 -5.93 3.64
N PHE A 197 -3.92 -5.08 3.54
CA PHE A 197 -3.85 -4.12 2.45
C PHE A 197 -3.45 -4.79 1.15
N ARG A 198 -4.23 -4.53 0.10
CA ARG A 198 -3.96 -5.02 -1.25
C ARG A 198 -3.32 -3.96 -2.13
N GLY A 199 -3.62 -2.69 -1.87
CA GLY A 199 -2.91 -1.55 -2.46
C GLY A 199 -3.83 -0.56 -3.16
N TRP A 200 -3.21 0.34 -3.91
CA TRP A 200 -3.86 1.42 -4.65
C TRP A 200 -4.01 1.04 -6.12
N SER A 201 -5.13 1.40 -6.74
CA SER A 201 -5.21 1.40 -8.21
C SER A 201 -4.18 2.35 -8.79
N GLU A 202 -3.73 2.10 -10.02
CA GLU A 202 -2.74 2.95 -10.69
C GLU A 202 -3.19 4.40 -10.81
N ASP A 203 -4.48 4.62 -11.05
CA ASP A 203 -5.09 5.96 -11.12
C ASP A 203 -5.47 6.54 -9.76
N GLU A 204 -5.20 5.80 -8.68
CA GLU A 204 -5.48 6.12 -7.28
C GLU A 204 -6.94 6.48 -6.96
N LYS A 205 -7.88 6.20 -7.87
CA LYS A 205 -9.31 6.36 -7.57
C LYS A 205 -9.80 5.36 -6.54
N TYR A 206 -9.10 4.24 -6.40
CA TYR A 206 -9.49 3.16 -5.50
C TYR A 206 -8.34 2.73 -4.59
N PHE A 207 -8.68 2.51 -3.32
CA PHE A 207 -7.84 1.76 -2.39
C PHE A 207 -8.49 0.41 -2.09
N TRP A 208 -7.69 -0.65 -2.05
CA TRP A 208 -8.15 -2.01 -1.84
C TRP A 208 -7.55 -2.63 -0.58
N PHE A 209 -8.40 -3.33 0.15
CA PHE A 209 -7.99 -4.24 1.21
C PHE A 209 -8.82 -5.53 1.15
N SER A 210 -8.36 -6.59 1.80
CA SER A 210 -9.14 -7.81 2.00
C SER A 210 -9.42 -8.06 3.47
N LEU A 211 -10.42 -8.90 3.72
CA LEU A 211 -10.80 -9.42 5.03
C LEU A 211 -10.65 -10.93 4.97
N PHE A 212 -9.83 -11.51 5.85
CA PHE A 212 -9.46 -12.93 5.73
C PHE A 212 -9.45 -13.66 7.08
N ASP A 213 -8.71 -13.16 8.07
CA ASP A 213 -8.60 -13.82 9.38
C ASP A 213 -9.91 -13.67 10.14
N GLN A 214 -10.42 -14.75 10.74
CA GLN A 214 -11.74 -14.85 11.40
C GLN A 214 -12.96 -14.69 10.48
N ALA A 215 -12.76 -14.36 9.19
CA ALA A 215 -13.84 -14.27 8.24
C ALA A 215 -14.29 -15.67 7.79
N ASN A 216 -15.60 -15.90 7.69
CA ASN A 216 -16.14 -17.13 7.09
C ASN A 216 -15.91 -17.16 5.58
N VAL A 217 -15.84 -15.99 4.96
CA VAL A 217 -15.60 -15.80 3.52
C VAL A 217 -14.57 -14.70 3.35
N LEU A 218 -13.47 -14.98 2.65
CA LEU A 218 -12.52 -13.95 2.25
C LEU A 218 -13.23 -12.97 1.30
N ALA A 219 -13.07 -11.67 1.55
CA ALA A 219 -13.64 -10.64 0.69
C ALA A 219 -12.64 -9.53 0.40
N TYR A 220 -12.73 -8.97 -0.81
CA TYR A 220 -12.04 -7.77 -1.23
C TYR A 220 -12.97 -6.57 -1.07
N VAL A 221 -12.47 -5.51 -0.47
CA VAL A 221 -13.19 -4.25 -0.28
C VAL A 221 -12.48 -3.18 -1.08
N ARG A 222 -13.23 -2.53 -1.98
CA ARG A 222 -12.79 -1.40 -2.79
C ARG A 222 -13.34 -0.12 -2.21
N VAL A 223 -12.48 0.80 -1.81
CA VAL A 223 -12.85 2.12 -1.31
C VAL A 223 -12.64 3.14 -2.42
N ASN A 224 -13.67 3.93 -2.76
CA ASN A 224 -13.61 5.03 -3.70
C ASN A 224 -13.06 6.28 -3.01
N MET A 225 -11.95 6.81 -3.52
CA MET A 225 -11.26 7.96 -2.95
C MET A 225 -11.98 9.30 -3.18
N GLU A 226 -12.90 9.38 -4.14
CA GLU A 226 -13.63 10.62 -4.44
C GLU A 226 -14.73 10.91 -3.42
N ASN A 227 -15.38 9.88 -2.90
CA ASN A 227 -16.57 10.01 -2.06
C ASN A 227 -16.57 9.14 -0.79
N GLY A 228 -15.58 8.27 -0.61
CA GLY A 228 -15.48 7.36 0.53
C GLY A 228 -16.39 6.13 0.45
N ASP A 229 -17.19 5.98 -0.60
CA ASP A 229 -18.06 4.80 -0.76
C ASP A 229 -17.22 3.54 -0.93
N PHE A 230 -17.73 2.41 -0.43
CA PHE A 230 -17.07 1.13 -0.57
C PHE A 230 -17.93 0.07 -1.27
N GLY A 231 -17.26 -0.79 -2.05
CA GLY A 231 -17.82 -2.00 -2.63
C GLY A 231 -17.20 -3.24 -1.99
N VAL A 232 -17.99 -4.29 -1.83
CA VAL A 232 -17.59 -5.56 -1.21
C VAL A 232 -17.71 -6.68 -2.24
N PHE A 233 -16.65 -7.47 -2.39
CA PHE A 233 -16.56 -8.53 -3.36
C PHE A 233 -16.03 -9.80 -2.69
N GLU A 234 -16.92 -10.76 -2.44
CA GLU A 234 -16.53 -12.08 -1.95
C GLU A 234 -15.62 -12.79 -2.96
N ALA A 235 -14.56 -13.40 -2.45
CA ALA A 235 -13.63 -14.22 -3.22
C ALA A 235 -14.24 -15.61 -3.47
N PRO A 236 -13.80 -16.32 -4.53
CA PRO A 236 -14.20 -17.70 -4.73
C PRO A 236 -13.71 -18.59 -3.58
N VAL A 237 -14.47 -19.65 -3.28
CA VAL A 237 -14.08 -20.66 -2.30
C VAL A 237 -12.72 -21.24 -2.67
N GLY A 238 -11.83 -21.38 -1.69
CA GLY A 238 -10.44 -21.81 -1.89
C GLY A 238 -9.44 -20.65 -1.98
N THR A 239 -9.91 -19.40 -2.12
CA THR A 239 -9.02 -18.23 -2.05
C THR A 239 -8.45 -18.07 -0.65
N MET A 240 -7.13 -18.00 -0.56
CA MET A 240 -6.35 -17.78 0.65
C MET A 240 -5.77 -16.36 0.66
N ASN A 241 -5.38 -15.86 1.84
CA ASN A 241 -4.88 -14.48 1.94
C ASN A 241 -3.62 -14.22 1.10
N GLN A 242 -2.80 -15.24 0.84
CA GLN A 242 -1.57 -15.12 0.05
C GLN A 242 -1.80 -15.18 -1.47
N ASP A 243 -3.04 -15.37 -1.91
CA ASP A 243 -3.36 -15.33 -3.33
C ASP A 243 -3.11 -13.97 -3.97
N ALA A 244 -2.68 -14.01 -5.23
CA ALA A 244 -2.33 -12.82 -5.98
C ALA A 244 -3.60 -12.13 -6.47
N PHE A 245 -3.79 -10.89 -6.01
CA PHE A 245 -4.89 -10.03 -6.41
C PHE A 245 -4.38 -8.86 -7.26
N ASN A 246 -4.97 -8.68 -8.44
CA ASN A 246 -4.73 -7.52 -9.28
C ASN A 246 -5.74 -6.42 -8.95
N VAL A 247 -5.24 -5.31 -8.36
CA VAL A 247 -6.04 -4.17 -7.89
C VAL A 247 -6.68 -3.34 -9.00
N ASN A 248 -6.14 -3.40 -10.22
CA ASN A 248 -6.64 -2.64 -11.37
C ASN A 248 -7.75 -3.38 -12.11
N THR A 249 -7.60 -4.70 -12.25
CA THR A 249 -8.50 -5.52 -13.09
C THR A 249 -9.48 -6.36 -12.30
N GLY A 250 -9.22 -6.59 -11.01
CA GLY A 250 -10.05 -7.44 -10.14
C GLY A 250 -9.85 -8.93 -10.36
N TRP A 251 -8.79 -9.34 -11.07
CA TRP A 251 -8.41 -10.75 -11.17
C TRP A 251 -7.73 -11.24 -9.89
N VAL A 252 -8.18 -12.37 -9.38
CA VAL A 252 -7.63 -13.05 -8.20
C VAL A 252 -7.26 -14.48 -8.55
N THR A 253 -6.14 -14.97 -8.05
CA THR A 253 -5.78 -16.38 -8.13
C THR A 253 -6.46 -17.18 -7.03
N TYR A 254 -6.74 -18.45 -7.26
CA TYR A 254 -7.14 -19.36 -6.20
C TYR A 254 -6.98 -20.82 -6.65
N ASP A 255 -7.02 -21.71 -5.66
CA ASP A 255 -6.84 -23.14 -5.82
C ASP A 255 -8.08 -23.83 -5.22
N ASP A 256 -8.64 -24.82 -5.89
CA ASP A 256 -9.82 -25.58 -5.41
C ASP A 256 -9.45 -26.82 -4.60
N GLY A 257 -8.26 -26.83 -3.99
CA GLY A 257 -7.72 -27.97 -3.26
C GLY A 257 -8.44 -28.29 -1.94
N PRO A 258 -7.94 -29.29 -1.19
CA PRO A 258 -8.58 -29.72 0.04
C PRO A 258 -8.75 -28.54 1.02
N PRO A 259 -9.88 -28.48 1.73
CA PRO A 259 -10.19 -27.33 2.55
C PRO A 259 -9.18 -27.17 3.68
N TRP A 260 -8.69 -25.95 3.88
CA TRP A 260 -7.95 -25.60 5.08
C TRP A 260 -8.92 -25.56 6.27
N THR A 261 -8.69 -26.40 7.28
CA THR A 261 -9.60 -26.52 8.42
C THR A 261 -9.05 -25.84 9.68
N GLY A 262 -7.76 -25.48 9.69
CA GLY A 262 -7.07 -24.97 10.86
C GLY A 262 -6.77 -26.04 11.91
N VAL A 263 -7.13 -27.31 11.65
CA VAL A 263 -6.87 -28.47 12.50
C VAL A 263 -6.10 -29.49 11.68
N ARG A 264 -4.82 -29.66 12.01
CA ARG A 264 -3.87 -30.49 11.26
C ARG A 264 -4.39 -31.91 11.03
N GLU A 265 -5.02 -32.52 12.03
CA GLU A 265 -5.54 -33.88 11.92
C GLU A 265 -6.65 -34.01 10.86
N PHE A 266 -7.52 -33.01 10.73
CA PHE A 266 -8.56 -33.01 9.69
C PHE A 266 -7.99 -32.65 8.32
N GLU A 267 -7.00 -31.76 8.26
CA GLU A 267 -6.28 -31.46 7.01
C GLU A 267 -5.59 -32.71 6.45
N GLU A 268 -4.91 -33.47 7.32
CA GLU A 268 -4.26 -34.75 6.95
C GLU A 268 -5.29 -35.79 6.47
N GLU A 269 -6.46 -35.88 7.11
CA GLU A 269 -7.55 -36.77 6.71
C GLU A 269 -8.13 -36.39 5.34
N TYR A 270 -8.53 -35.13 5.14
CA TYR A 270 -9.04 -34.68 3.84
C TYR A 270 -8.01 -34.81 2.72
N GLN A 271 -6.73 -34.55 3.02
CA GLN A 271 -5.66 -34.76 2.05
C GLN A 271 -5.58 -36.22 1.62
N GLN A 272 -5.60 -37.17 2.56
CA GLN A 272 -5.59 -38.60 2.24
C GLN A 272 -6.82 -39.02 1.43
N GLU A 273 -8.01 -38.53 1.77
CA GLU A 273 -9.23 -38.81 1.01
C GLU A 273 -9.11 -38.39 -0.46
N TRP A 274 -8.55 -37.20 -0.72
CA TRP A 274 -8.33 -36.69 -2.07
C TRP A 274 -7.28 -37.49 -2.83
N GLU A 275 -6.17 -37.84 -2.18
CA GLU A 275 -5.12 -38.67 -2.76
C GLU A 275 -5.62 -40.08 -3.11
N GLU A 276 -6.41 -40.70 -2.23
CA GLU A 276 -7.02 -42.01 -2.46
C GLU A 276 -8.09 -41.99 -3.58
N ALA A 277 -8.84 -40.89 -3.69
CA ALA A 277 -9.82 -40.68 -4.76
C ALA A 277 -9.17 -40.40 -6.12
N GLY A 278 -7.89 -40.02 -6.14
CA GLY A 278 -7.20 -39.56 -7.35
C GLY A 278 -7.67 -38.18 -7.82
N ASP A 279 -8.12 -37.35 -6.87
CA ASP A 279 -8.53 -35.98 -7.13
C ASP A 279 -7.32 -35.10 -7.49
N PHE A 280 -7.59 -33.93 -8.06
CA PHE A 280 -6.59 -32.96 -8.47
C PHE A 280 -6.96 -31.57 -7.98
N VAL A 281 -5.94 -30.76 -7.70
CA VAL A 281 -6.09 -29.33 -7.45
C VAL A 281 -5.98 -28.59 -8.77
N THR A 282 -6.92 -27.70 -9.03
CA THR A 282 -6.96 -26.80 -10.17
C THR A 282 -6.59 -25.39 -9.74
N PHE A 283 -5.44 -24.93 -10.20
CA PHE A 283 -5.03 -23.53 -10.08
C PHE A 283 -5.78 -22.69 -11.10
N SER A 284 -6.43 -21.62 -10.66
CA SER A 284 -7.33 -20.81 -11.47
C SER A 284 -7.14 -19.32 -11.23
N ILE A 285 -7.61 -18.52 -12.19
CA ILE A 285 -7.89 -17.09 -11.97
C ILE A 285 -9.39 -16.83 -12.08
N TYR A 286 -9.83 -15.84 -11.32
CA TYR A 286 -11.22 -15.43 -11.23
C TYR A 286 -11.35 -13.91 -11.23
N ASN A 287 -12.25 -13.35 -12.02
CA ASN A 287 -12.53 -11.92 -12.00
C ASN A 287 -13.68 -11.62 -11.04
N ILE A 288 -13.42 -10.84 -9.99
CA ILE A 288 -14.41 -10.58 -8.94
C ILE A 288 -15.61 -9.75 -9.41
N PHE A 289 -15.48 -9.01 -10.52
CA PHE A 289 -16.55 -8.21 -11.10
C PHE A 289 -17.38 -9.01 -12.11
N SER A 290 -16.73 -9.57 -13.13
CA SER A 290 -17.40 -10.29 -14.22
C SER A 290 -17.80 -11.72 -13.84
N LYS A 291 -17.23 -12.25 -12.74
CA LYS A 291 -17.41 -13.63 -12.27
C LYS A 291 -16.86 -14.69 -13.24
N GLN A 292 -16.03 -14.27 -14.20
CA GLN A 292 -15.35 -15.17 -15.13
C GLN A 292 -14.26 -15.97 -14.41
N LYS A 293 -14.18 -17.27 -14.69
CA LYS A 293 -13.13 -18.18 -14.22
C LYS A 293 -12.30 -18.69 -15.40
N ILE A 294 -10.99 -18.81 -15.23
CA ILE A 294 -10.07 -19.45 -16.18
C ILE A 294 -9.19 -20.43 -15.39
N ASP A 295 -9.25 -21.70 -15.77
CA ASP A 295 -8.37 -22.75 -15.21
C ASP A 295 -7.00 -22.68 -15.88
N LEU A 296 -5.92 -22.70 -15.10
CA LEU A 296 -4.55 -22.51 -15.60
C LEU A 296 -3.71 -23.79 -15.53
N GLU A 297 -3.76 -24.51 -14.40
CA GLU A 297 -2.94 -25.70 -14.17
C GLU A 297 -3.69 -26.71 -13.30
N LYS A 298 -3.34 -27.98 -13.44
CA LYS A 298 -3.84 -29.06 -12.57
C LYS A 298 -2.67 -29.86 -12.00
N THR A 299 -2.76 -30.20 -10.73
CA THR A 299 -1.74 -31.00 -10.04
C THR A 299 -2.41 -32.05 -9.14
N THR A 300 -1.80 -33.23 -9.04
CA THR A 300 -2.20 -34.25 -8.07
C THR A 300 -1.51 -34.07 -6.72
N ASP A 301 -0.49 -33.20 -6.65
CA ASP A 301 0.08 -32.78 -5.37
C ASP A 301 -0.84 -31.74 -4.74
N THR A 302 -1.65 -32.18 -3.77
CA THR A 302 -2.66 -31.37 -3.10
C THR A 302 -2.07 -30.34 -2.14
N THR A 303 -0.77 -30.41 -1.86
CA THR A 303 -0.05 -29.47 -0.98
C THR A 303 0.70 -28.39 -1.76
N TRP A 304 0.71 -28.50 -3.09
CA TRP A 304 1.47 -27.59 -3.93
C TRP A 304 0.90 -26.18 -3.92
N TRP A 305 1.74 -25.19 -3.63
CA TRP A 305 1.41 -23.78 -3.77
C TRP A 305 2.03 -23.21 -5.05
N HIS A 306 1.22 -22.56 -5.88
CA HIS A 306 1.65 -22.08 -7.19
C HIS A 306 2.49 -20.80 -7.16
N TYR A 307 2.69 -20.17 -5.99
CA TYR A 307 3.45 -18.92 -5.82
C TYR A 307 3.11 -17.83 -6.87
N PRO A 308 1.83 -17.47 -7.03
CA PRO A 308 1.42 -16.56 -8.08
C PRO A 308 1.89 -15.13 -7.85
N LYS A 309 2.13 -14.41 -8.95
CA LYS A 309 2.48 -12.98 -8.94
C LYS A 309 2.04 -12.31 -10.24
N TRP A 310 1.21 -11.27 -10.13
CA TRP A 310 0.95 -10.36 -11.25
C TRP A 310 2.21 -9.55 -11.57
N LEU A 311 2.65 -9.60 -12.83
CA LEU A 311 3.76 -8.80 -13.33
C LEU A 311 3.29 -7.43 -13.82
N ASP A 312 2.07 -7.40 -14.36
CA ASP A 312 1.34 -6.24 -14.84
C ASP A 312 -0.17 -6.57 -14.85
N ASP A 313 -0.97 -5.74 -15.53
CA ASP A 313 -2.43 -5.89 -15.59
C ASP A 313 -2.92 -7.07 -16.42
N GLU A 314 -2.05 -7.66 -17.24
CA GLU A 314 -2.41 -8.70 -18.19
C GLU A 314 -1.64 -10.00 -17.94
N THR A 315 -0.49 -9.94 -17.27
CA THR A 315 0.46 -11.04 -17.17
C THR A 315 0.60 -11.57 -15.75
N LEU A 316 0.22 -12.83 -15.55
CA LEU A 316 0.42 -13.59 -14.32
C LEU A 316 1.63 -14.53 -14.46
N GLU A 317 2.56 -14.49 -13.50
CA GLU A 317 3.62 -15.47 -13.33
C GLU A 317 3.26 -16.45 -12.20
N TYR A 318 3.52 -17.74 -12.39
CA TYR A 318 3.28 -18.78 -11.37
C TYR A 318 4.21 -19.99 -11.56
N LYS A 319 4.38 -20.81 -10.52
CA LYS A 319 5.17 -22.03 -10.51
C LYS A 319 4.27 -23.27 -10.56
N THR A 320 4.63 -24.23 -11.41
CA THR A 320 3.97 -25.54 -11.47
C THR A 320 4.62 -26.55 -10.53
N SER A 321 3.93 -27.64 -10.22
CA SER A 321 4.40 -28.68 -9.27
C SER A 321 5.68 -29.40 -9.68
N ASN A 322 6.14 -29.27 -10.93
CA ASN A 322 7.44 -29.76 -11.37
C ASN A 322 8.59 -28.74 -11.16
N GLY A 323 8.30 -27.53 -10.67
CA GLY A 323 9.24 -26.44 -10.45
C GLY A 323 9.39 -25.44 -11.61
N GLU A 324 8.74 -25.66 -12.76
CA GLU A 324 8.74 -24.74 -13.90
C GLU A 324 7.98 -23.45 -13.57
N THR A 325 8.55 -22.31 -13.97
CA THR A 325 7.87 -20.99 -13.91
C THR A 325 7.18 -20.73 -15.24
N LYS A 326 5.85 -20.54 -15.22
CA LYS A 326 5.02 -20.22 -16.36
C LYS A 326 4.50 -18.78 -16.29
N LYS A 327 4.12 -18.26 -17.46
CA LYS A 327 3.43 -16.98 -17.59
C LYS A 327 2.13 -17.18 -18.36
N TYR A 328 1.05 -16.58 -17.86
CA TYR A 328 -0.24 -16.52 -18.51
C TYR A 328 -0.57 -15.07 -18.84
N VAL A 329 -1.09 -14.81 -20.04
CA VAL A 329 -1.49 -13.48 -20.51
C VAL A 329 -3.00 -13.49 -20.74
N LEU A 330 -3.70 -12.51 -20.18
CA LEU A 330 -5.14 -12.31 -20.40
C LEU A 330 -5.39 -11.93 -21.87
N GLU A 331 -6.33 -12.60 -22.51
CA GLU A 331 -6.76 -12.33 -23.90
C GLU A 331 -7.88 -11.30 -24.02
#